data_AF-A0A1D1XJ05-F1
#
_entry.id   AF-A0A1D1XJ05-F1
#
_cell.length_a   1.000
_cell.length_b   1.000
_cell.length_c   1.000
_cell.angle_alpha   90.00
_cell.angle_beta   90.00
_cell.angle_gamma   90.00
#
_symmetry.space_group_name_H-M   'P 1'
#
loop_
_entity.id
_entity.type
_entity.pdbx_description
1 polymer ?
#
loop_
_entity_poly.entity_id
_entity_poly.type
_entity_poly.pdbx_seq_one_letter_code
_entity_poly.pdbx_strand_id
1 'polypeptide(L)'
;MLLKNKTFSFLVTLSILVFYLVSSHAYFVPRELATGSNAVAVLSNLGGQITFTKLDSGGTGLNGQFTKGITDSNSDNYSLEIGDGISDTFTNFNIQIKTPGTLLFTPAFPVLFDNFIGLQVIIKHNGQTIDQATINLQK
;
A
#
# COMPACT_ATOMS: atom_id res chain seq x y z
N MET A 1 -46.20 7.29 42.64
CA MET A 1 -46.05 7.06 41.18
C MET A 1 -44.83 7.84 40.69
N LEU A 2 -43.60 7.34 40.95
CA LEU A 2 -42.34 8.06 40.68
C LEU A 2 -41.20 7.14 40.20
N LEU A 3 -41.50 5.89 39.84
CA LEU A 3 -40.51 4.92 39.37
C LEU A 3 -40.52 4.71 37.84
N LYS A 4 -41.46 5.32 37.10
CA LYS A 4 -41.67 5.01 35.67
C LYS A 4 -40.80 5.82 34.70
N ASN A 5 -40.30 6.99 35.09
CA ASN A 5 -39.60 7.90 34.16
C ASN A 5 -38.06 7.74 34.13
N LYS A 6 -37.43 7.16 35.15
CA LYS A 6 -35.95 7.02 35.20
C LYS A 6 -35.43 5.79 34.45
N THR A 7 -36.22 4.72 34.41
CA THR A 7 -35.85 3.45 33.78
C THR A 7 -35.80 3.54 32.25
N PHE A 8 -36.66 4.38 31.66
CA PHE A 8 -36.73 4.56 30.21
C PHE A 8 -35.47 5.26 29.65
N SER A 9 -35.02 6.33 30.30
CA SER A 9 -33.80 7.04 29.90
C SER A 9 -32.58 6.13 30.03
N PHE A 10 -32.49 5.33 31.10
CA PHE A 10 -31.40 4.37 31.28
C PHE A 10 -31.35 3.28 30.18
N LEU A 11 -32.51 2.75 29.78
CA LEU A 11 -32.61 1.75 28.71
C LEU A 11 -32.20 2.31 27.34
N VAL A 12 -32.55 3.57 27.04
CA VAL A 12 -32.15 4.24 25.79
C VAL A 12 -30.64 4.46 25.77
N THR A 13 -30.05 4.96 26.85
CA THR A 13 -28.60 5.20 26.92
C THR A 13 -27.80 3.91 26.82
N LEU A 14 -28.27 2.83 27.46
CA LEU A 14 -27.65 1.51 27.37
C LEU A 14 -27.73 0.95 25.94
N SER A 15 -28.86 1.12 25.25
CA SER A 15 -29.04 0.66 23.87
C SER A 15 -28.10 1.38 22.90
N ILE A 16 -27.92 2.70 23.08
CA ILE A 16 -26.98 3.50 22.29
C ILE A 16 -25.53 3.05 22.55
N LEU A 17 -25.15 2.86 23.82
CA LEU A 17 -23.81 2.39 24.18
C LEU A 17 -23.50 1.00 23.61
N VAL A 18 -24.47 0.08 23.67
CA VAL A 18 -24.35 -1.26 23.06
C VAL A 18 -24.20 -1.13 21.55
N PHE A 19 -24.94 -0.26 20.89
CA PHE A 19 -24.80 -0.04 19.44
C PHE A 19 -23.39 0.48 19.08
N TYR A 20 -22.83 1.41 19.87
CA TYR A 20 -21.45 1.87 19.70
C TYR A 20 -20.40 0.79 19.96
N LEU A 21 -20.58 -0.02 21.01
CA LEU A 21 -19.68 -1.14 21.33
C LEU A 21 -19.74 -2.26 20.30
N VAL A 22 -20.90 -2.55 19.71
CA VAL A 22 -21.01 -3.59 18.67
C VAL A 22 -20.47 -3.07 17.34
N SER A 23 -20.68 -1.78 17.03
CA SER A 23 -20.15 -1.16 15.79
C SER A 23 -18.62 -1.02 15.80
N SER A 24 -17.98 -0.89 16.97
CA SER A 24 -16.52 -0.82 17.06
C SER A 24 -15.80 -2.15 16.77
N HIS A 25 -16.54 -3.27 16.69
CA HIS A 25 -16.01 -4.60 16.38
C HIS A 25 -16.27 -5.05 14.94
N ALA A 26 -16.84 -4.18 14.09
CA ALA A 26 -16.81 -4.39 12.65
C ALA A 26 -15.38 -4.17 12.13
N TYR A 27 -14.48 -5.08 12.51
CA TYR A 27 -13.18 -5.20 11.87
C TYR A 27 -13.44 -5.50 10.40
N PHE A 28 -12.86 -4.68 9.52
CA PHE A 28 -12.68 -5.08 8.13
C PHE A 28 -11.90 -6.39 8.15
N VAL A 29 -12.60 -7.51 7.91
CA VAL A 29 -11.94 -8.80 7.71
C VAL A 29 -11.10 -8.63 6.45
N PRO A 30 -9.76 -8.67 6.54
CA PRO A 30 -8.91 -8.59 5.37
C PRO A 30 -9.32 -9.75 4.46
N ARG A 31 -9.60 -9.46 3.19
CA ARG A 31 -9.91 -10.52 2.23
C ARG A 31 -8.66 -11.41 2.16
N GLU A 32 -8.75 -12.67 2.61
CA GLU A 32 -7.65 -13.61 2.41
C GLU A 32 -7.50 -13.88 0.92
N LEU A 33 -6.57 -13.17 0.30
CA LEU A 33 -6.18 -13.40 -1.09
C LEU A 33 -5.30 -14.66 -1.17
N ALA A 34 -5.44 -15.46 -2.22
CA ALA A 34 -4.61 -16.63 -2.44
C ALA A 34 -3.15 -16.25 -2.70
N THR A 35 -2.19 -17.11 -2.34
CA THR A 35 -0.80 -16.96 -2.80
C THR A 35 -0.75 -16.79 -4.31
N GLY A 36 0.12 -15.91 -4.80
CA GLY A 36 0.27 -15.62 -6.22
C GLY A 36 -0.74 -14.60 -6.72
N SER A 37 -1.65 -14.11 -5.87
CA SER A 37 -2.44 -12.91 -6.17
C SER A 37 -1.51 -11.75 -6.50
N ASN A 38 -1.88 -11.02 -7.56
CA ASN A 38 -1.08 -9.91 -8.05
C ASN A 38 -1.83 -8.59 -7.92
N ALA A 39 -1.08 -7.53 -7.67
CA ALA A 39 -1.55 -6.16 -7.76
C ALA A 39 -0.55 -5.32 -8.56
N VAL A 40 -1.02 -4.27 -9.21
CA VAL A 40 -0.20 -3.48 -10.12
C VAL A 40 -0.36 -1.99 -9.84
N ALA A 41 0.76 -1.28 -9.84
CA ALA A 41 0.82 0.18 -9.91
C ALA A 41 1.46 0.58 -11.25
N VAL A 42 0.70 1.29 -12.09
CA VAL A 42 1.15 1.73 -13.42
C VAL A 42 1.66 3.17 -13.33
N LEU A 43 2.98 3.33 -13.48
CA LEU A 43 3.68 4.62 -13.44
C LEU A 43 3.83 5.14 -14.87
N SER A 44 2.84 5.92 -15.29
CA SER A 44 2.64 6.33 -16.69
C SER A 44 3.72 7.30 -17.19
N ASN A 45 4.23 8.17 -16.32
CA ASN A 45 5.30 9.11 -16.65
C ASN A 45 6.65 8.40 -16.79
N LEU A 46 6.86 7.31 -16.05
CA LEU A 46 8.05 6.47 -16.13
C LEU A 46 7.95 5.33 -17.16
N GLY A 47 6.77 5.16 -17.77
CA GLY A 47 6.54 4.14 -18.80
C GLY A 47 6.78 2.73 -18.30
N GLY A 48 6.34 2.46 -17.07
CA GLY A 48 6.57 1.18 -16.40
C GLY A 48 5.45 0.82 -15.45
N GLN A 49 5.55 -0.36 -14.88
CA GLN A 49 4.67 -0.79 -13.81
C GLN A 49 5.46 -1.52 -12.74
N ILE A 50 4.93 -1.48 -11.52
CA ILE A 50 5.37 -2.33 -10.43
C ILE A 50 4.26 -3.34 -10.17
N THR A 51 4.62 -4.61 -10.24
CA THR A 51 3.76 -5.74 -9.91
C THR A 51 4.12 -6.22 -8.51
N PHE A 52 3.12 -6.34 -7.67
CA PHE A 52 3.20 -6.87 -6.31
C PHE A 52 2.62 -8.28 -6.35
N THR A 53 3.29 -9.23 -5.70
CA THR A 53 2.86 -10.63 -5.65
C THR A 53 2.83 -11.12 -4.21
N LYS A 54 1.72 -11.72 -3.80
CA LYS A 54 1.59 -12.38 -2.50
C LYS A 54 2.46 -13.64 -2.45
N LEU A 55 3.43 -13.67 -1.53
CA LEU A 55 4.30 -14.82 -1.32
C LEU A 55 3.71 -15.75 -0.24
N ASP A 56 3.99 -17.05 -0.33
CA ASP A 56 3.50 -18.07 0.62
C ASP A 56 3.92 -17.81 2.06
N SER A 57 5.07 -17.15 2.26
CA SER A 57 5.65 -16.87 3.58
C SER A 57 5.05 -15.64 4.27
N GLY A 58 3.94 -15.10 3.76
CA GLY A 58 3.33 -13.85 4.26
C GLY A 58 4.08 -12.58 3.85
N GLY A 59 5.10 -12.69 2.99
CA GLY A 59 5.80 -11.54 2.41
C GLY A 59 5.16 -11.06 1.11
N THR A 60 5.69 -9.95 0.60
CA THR A 60 5.31 -9.41 -0.72
C THR A 60 6.53 -9.28 -1.60
N GLY A 61 6.49 -9.94 -2.75
CA GLY A 61 7.47 -9.74 -3.82
C GLY A 61 7.06 -8.56 -4.68
N LEU A 62 8.03 -7.75 -5.10
CA LEU A 62 7.83 -6.75 -6.14
C LEU A 62 8.58 -7.18 -7.40
N ASN A 63 8.04 -6.79 -8.54
CA ASN A 63 8.72 -6.88 -9.82
C ASN A 63 8.38 -5.62 -10.62
N GLY A 64 9.39 -4.88 -11.08
CA GLY A 64 9.14 -3.69 -11.88
C GLY A 64 10.29 -3.33 -12.80
N GLN A 65 9.97 -2.46 -13.75
CA GLN A 65 10.93 -1.84 -14.65
C GLN A 65 10.37 -0.50 -15.12
N PHE A 66 11.21 0.53 -15.11
CA PHE A 66 10.91 1.81 -15.75
C PHE A 66 11.66 1.92 -17.07
N THR A 67 10.99 2.48 -18.10
CA THR A 67 11.57 2.58 -19.46
C THR A 67 11.89 4.01 -19.87
N LYS A 68 11.39 5.01 -19.14
CA LYS A 68 11.63 6.44 -19.36
C LYS A 68 11.61 7.21 -18.03
N GLY A 69 11.97 8.49 -18.06
CA GLY A 69 11.87 9.42 -16.93
C GLY A 69 12.98 9.31 -15.87
N ILE A 70 13.83 8.28 -15.93
CA ILE A 70 15.01 8.12 -15.07
C ILE A 70 16.24 8.61 -15.84
N THR A 71 16.54 9.90 -15.73
CA THR A 71 17.58 10.57 -16.54
C THR A 71 18.93 10.69 -15.84
N ASP A 72 18.96 10.70 -14.51
CA ASP A 72 20.19 10.72 -13.72
C ASP A 72 20.66 9.27 -13.49
N SER A 73 21.95 9.01 -13.64
CA SER A 73 22.55 7.69 -13.39
C SER A 73 22.72 7.37 -11.91
N ASN A 74 22.70 8.37 -11.02
CA ASN A 74 22.86 8.16 -9.60
C ASN A 74 21.56 7.64 -8.96
N SER A 75 21.61 6.40 -8.46
CA SER A 75 20.43 5.74 -7.86
C SER A 75 20.05 6.33 -6.50
N ASP A 76 20.97 6.98 -5.78
CA ASP A 76 20.65 7.64 -4.50
C ASP A 76 19.78 8.88 -4.66
N ASN A 77 19.75 9.46 -5.86
CA ASN A 77 18.91 10.63 -6.14
C ASN A 77 17.43 10.23 -6.33
N TYR A 78 17.13 8.94 -6.45
CA TYR A 78 15.77 8.43 -6.61
C TYR A 78 15.33 7.66 -5.38
N SER A 79 14.05 7.83 -5.00
CA SER A 79 13.42 7.04 -3.95
C SER A 79 12.08 6.46 -4.38
N LEU A 80 11.77 5.30 -3.81
CA LEU A 80 10.50 4.61 -3.95
C LEU A 80 9.79 4.67 -2.60
N GLU A 81 8.58 5.21 -2.60
CA GLU A 81 7.72 5.28 -1.42
C GLU A 81 6.42 4.51 -1.69
N ILE A 82 5.96 3.74 -0.70
CA ILE A 82 4.75 2.93 -0.78
C ILE A 82 3.95 3.12 0.50
N GLY A 83 2.88 3.92 0.39
CA GLY A 83 2.14 4.42 1.55
C GLY A 83 3.05 5.07 2.59
N ASP A 84 2.69 4.94 3.87
CA ASP A 84 3.42 5.55 4.98
C ASP A 84 4.52 4.64 5.56
N GLY A 85 4.64 3.39 5.08
CA GLY A 85 5.41 2.35 5.75
C GLY A 85 6.71 1.93 5.07
N ILE A 86 6.85 2.15 3.76
CA ILE A 86 8.05 1.77 2.99
C ILE A 86 8.52 2.98 2.22
N SER A 87 9.70 3.48 2.54
CA SER A 87 10.35 4.59 1.85
C SER A 87 11.85 4.41 1.93
N ASP A 88 12.50 4.29 0.77
CA ASP A 88 13.95 4.26 0.70
C ASP A 88 14.46 4.61 -0.71
N THR A 89 15.78 4.79 -0.85
CA THR A 89 16.42 5.07 -2.14
C THR A 89 16.43 3.85 -3.06
N PHE A 90 16.60 4.08 -4.35
CA PHE A 90 16.75 3.00 -5.32
C PHE A 90 17.95 2.11 -5.00
N THR A 91 19.05 2.69 -4.53
CA THR A 91 20.25 1.95 -4.08
C THR A 91 19.92 0.96 -2.97
N ASN A 92 19.18 1.39 -1.94
CA ASN A 92 18.83 0.53 -0.81
C ASN A 92 17.84 -0.59 -1.20
N PHE A 93 17.01 -0.35 -2.23
CA PHE A 93 16.18 -1.40 -2.83
C PHE A 93 16.87 -2.21 -3.93
N ASN A 94 18.18 -2.02 -4.16
CA ASN A 94 18.96 -2.65 -5.23
C ASN A 94 18.35 -2.43 -6.64
N ILE A 95 17.70 -1.29 -6.85
CA ILE A 95 17.17 -0.88 -8.15
C ILE A 95 18.30 -0.22 -8.94
N GLN A 96 18.73 -0.88 -10.01
CA GLN A 96 19.81 -0.38 -10.87
C GLN A 96 19.26 0.48 -11.99
N ILE A 97 19.85 1.67 -12.18
CA ILE A 97 19.49 2.59 -13.24
C ILE A 97 20.15 2.19 -14.56
N LYS A 98 19.36 2.24 -15.64
CA LYS A 98 19.81 2.18 -17.02
C LYS A 98 19.08 3.29 -17.79
N THR A 99 19.64 4.49 -17.77
CA THR A 99 19.07 5.67 -18.42
C THR A 99 18.60 5.36 -19.85
N PRO A 100 17.38 5.76 -20.25
CA PRO A 100 16.44 6.63 -19.53
C PRO A 100 15.48 5.93 -18.53
N GLY A 101 15.81 4.72 -18.05
CA GLY A 101 14.96 3.92 -17.17
C GLY A 101 15.76 3.13 -16.13
N THR A 102 15.29 1.93 -15.80
CA THR A 102 15.95 0.98 -14.89
C THR A 102 16.16 -0.37 -15.56
N LEU A 103 17.03 -1.18 -14.97
CA LEU A 103 16.96 -2.63 -15.16
C LEU A 103 15.69 -3.19 -14.50
N LEU A 104 15.38 -4.44 -14.82
CA LEU A 104 14.37 -5.20 -14.08
C LEU A 104 14.81 -5.31 -12.62
N PHE A 105 13.91 -4.98 -11.69
CA PHE A 105 14.17 -5.06 -10.25
C PHE A 105 13.13 -5.93 -9.56
N THR A 106 13.56 -6.67 -8.55
CA THR A 106 12.71 -7.62 -7.81
C THR A 106 12.93 -7.60 -6.28
N PRO A 107 12.73 -6.47 -5.60
CA PRO A 107 12.85 -6.42 -4.15
C PRO A 107 11.73 -7.23 -3.49
N ALA A 108 12.00 -7.78 -2.31
CA ALA A 108 11.01 -8.48 -1.50
C ALA A 108 10.94 -7.84 -0.12
N PHE A 109 9.71 -7.66 0.39
CA PHE A 109 9.48 -7.06 1.70
C PHE A 109 8.79 -8.05 2.64
N PRO A 110 9.14 -8.04 3.94
CA PRO A 110 8.46 -8.85 4.95
C PRO A 110 7.11 -8.24 5.38
N VAL A 111 6.43 -7.53 4.48
CA VAL A 111 5.16 -6.85 4.73
C VAL A 111 4.04 -7.61 4.02
N LEU A 112 2.91 -7.77 4.71
CA LEU A 112 1.72 -8.46 4.20
C LEU A 112 1.20 -7.80 2.92
N PHE A 113 0.97 -8.61 1.89
CA PHE A 113 0.46 -8.18 0.58
C PHE A 113 -0.82 -7.36 0.69
N ASP A 114 -1.74 -7.79 1.55
CA ASP A 114 -3.06 -7.21 1.70
C ASP A 114 -3.00 -5.74 2.20
N ASN A 115 -1.90 -5.34 2.84
CA ASN A 115 -1.69 -3.98 3.31
C ASN A 115 -1.29 -3.00 2.19
N PHE A 116 -0.86 -3.49 1.03
CA PHE A 116 -0.47 -2.65 -0.10
C PHE A 116 -1.64 -2.21 -0.96
N ILE A 117 -2.72 -2.97 -0.97
CA ILE A 117 -3.84 -2.74 -1.90
C ILE A 117 -4.50 -1.39 -1.58
N GLY A 118 -4.63 -0.54 -2.61
CA GLY A 118 -5.18 0.81 -2.48
C GLY A 118 -4.20 1.87 -2.00
N LEU A 119 -2.98 1.52 -1.60
CA LEU A 119 -1.93 2.50 -1.28
C LEU A 119 -1.37 3.16 -2.54
N GLN A 120 -0.72 4.31 -2.35
CA GLN A 120 0.02 4.99 -3.41
C GLN A 120 1.47 4.54 -3.43
N VAL A 121 1.97 4.27 -4.64
CA VAL A 121 3.38 4.22 -4.96
C VAL A 121 3.79 5.60 -5.47
N ILE A 122 4.84 6.16 -4.91
CA ILE A 122 5.40 7.46 -5.30
C ILE A 122 6.87 7.25 -5.65
N ILE A 123 7.28 7.75 -6.81
CA ILE A 123 8.69 7.84 -7.19
C ILE A 123 9.12 9.30 -7.08
N LYS A 124 10.22 9.54 -6.38
CA LYS A 124 10.81 10.87 -6.25
C LYS A 124 12.19 10.92 -6.89
N HIS A 125 12.57 12.12 -7.33
CA HIS A 125 13.91 12.48 -7.76
C HIS A 125 14.33 13.74 -7.01
N ASN A 126 15.42 13.67 -6.25
CA ASN A 126 15.91 14.75 -5.38
C ASN A 126 14.80 15.34 -4.48
N GLY A 127 13.97 14.45 -3.92
CA GLY A 127 12.85 14.81 -3.04
C GLY A 127 11.58 15.30 -3.74
N GLN A 128 11.58 15.47 -5.07
CA GLN A 128 10.40 15.87 -5.83
C GLN A 128 9.71 14.66 -6.46
N THR A 129 8.39 14.56 -6.35
CA THR A 129 7.62 13.50 -7.01
C THR A 129 7.68 13.65 -8.53
N ILE A 130 8.12 12.58 -9.20
CA ILE A 130 8.18 12.51 -10.67
C ILE A 130 7.05 11.65 -11.25
N ASP A 131 6.56 10.68 -10.47
CA ASP A 131 5.41 9.86 -10.84
C ASP A 131 4.77 9.25 -9.60
N GLN A 132 3.49 8.93 -9.70
CA GLN A 132 2.74 8.26 -8.64
C GLN A 132 1.59 7.44 -9.20
N ALA A 133 1.26 6.33 -8.54
CA ALA A 133 0.19 5.45 -8.96
C ALA A 133 -0.43 4.72 -7.77
N THR A 134 -1.72 4.43 -7.86
CA THR A 134 -2.41 3.59 -6.87
C THR A 134 -2.20 2.10 -7.19
N ILE A 135 -1.94 1.31 -6.15
CA ILE A 135 -1.83 -0.14 -6.24
C ILE A 135 -3.23 -0.73 -6.38
N ASN A 136 -3.50 -1.36 -7.52
CA ASN A 136 -4.79 -1.98 -7.80
C ASN A 136 -4.65 -3.49 -7.91
N LEU A 137 -5.54 -4.23 -7.26
CA LEU A 137 -5.59 -5.68 -7.39
C LEU A 137 -5.84 -6.05 -8.87
N GLN A 138 -5.00 -6.92 -9.41
CA GLN A 138 -5.16 -7.44 -10.76
C GLN A 138 -6.21 -8.56 -10.70
N LYS A 139 -7.33 -8.37 -11.40
CA LYS A 139 -8.42 -9.34 -11.49
C LYS A 139 -8.09 -10.48 -12.46
#